data_AF-A0A812VXS4-F1
#
_entry.id   AF-A0A812VXS4-F1
#
_cell.length_a   1.000
_cell.length_b   1.000
_cell.length_c   1.000
_cell.angle_alpha   90.00
_cell.angle_beta   90.00
_cell.angle_gamma   90.00
#
_symmetry.space_group_name_H-M   'P 1'
#
loop_
_entity.id
_entity.type
_entity.pdbx_description
1 polymer ?
#
loop_
_entity_poly.entity_id
_entity_poly.type
_entity_poly.pdbx_seq_one_letter_code
_entity_poly.pdbx_strand_id
1 'polypeptide(L)'
;MASGLFEQVDNEPVEQDKKKERRVKLFSYDSVAAQMLEPYGENGLDSLTLQQVWAGTSKGNKSCVYHSHLAADQSSDAWHVGAGISMTAAALLAAIANFKSPNMKNLIVPTLYDKVLLEVTTLEPILLALNFGKGSASATDTGSFRAAKKAKLTTSADVSATGSTVDPADAAVKFRNWLLQEKSAFRGFLFVLSGKNSYYSGQVAELVARSAVTCKPMSEQDFVNAVKARMQKPEEGLGSKVAGSTPSGLFDA
;
A
#
# COMPACT_ATOMS: atom_id res chain seq x y z
N MET A 1 -54.06 -50.38 -16.89
CA MET A 1 -52.90 -49.73 -17.54
C MET A 1 -52.84 -48.29 -17.08
N ALA A 2 -51.88 -47.97 -16.20
CA ALA A 2 -51.41 -46.62 -15.94
C ALA A 2 -50.02 -46.76 -15.32
N SER A 3 -49.03 -46.57 -16.17
CA SER A 3 -47.60 -46.62 -15.93
C SER A 3 -47.09 -45.27 -15.40
N GLY A 4 -46.15 -45.32 -14.46
CA GLY A 4 -45.05 -44.36 -14.37
C GLY A 4 -45.31 -43.09 -13.57
N LEU A 5 -44.91 -43.08 -12.29
CA LEU A 5 -44.63 -41.86 -11.52
C LEU A 5 -43.63 -42.11 -10.38
N PHE A 6 -42.72 -43.08 -10.58
CA PHE A 6 -41.50 -43.22 -9.79
C PHE A 6 -40.33 -42.94 -10.72
N GLU A 7 -40.01 -41.66 -10.88
CA GLU A 7 -38.73 -41.22 -11.42
C GLU A 7 -37.82 -40.80 -10.25
N GLN A 8 -36.57 -41.23 -10.40
CA GLN A 8 -35.49 -41.19 -9.42
C GLN A 8 -35.14 -39.75 -9.04
N VAL A 9 -34.99 -39.50 -7.74
CA VAL A 9 -34.32 -38.30 -7.24
C VAL A 9 -32.83 -38.53 -7.40
N ASP A 10 -32.28 -38.07 -8.53
CA ASP A 10 -30.84 -38.01 -8.74
C ASP A 10 -30.23 -37.01 -7.74
N ASN A 11 -29.30 -37.52 -6.94
CA ASN A 11 -28.39 -36.73 -6.12
C ASN A 11 -27.44 -35.96 -7.05
N GLU A 12 -27.79 -34.73 -7.40
CA GLU A 12 -26.81 -33.81 -7.96
C GLU A 12 -25.85 -33.35 -6.84
N PRO A 13 -24.53 -33.37 -7.07
CA PRO A 13 -23.58 -32.83 -6.12
C PRO A 13 -23.77 -31.31 -6.04
N VAL A 14 -24.01 -30.81 -4.83
CA VAL A 14 -24.03 -29.38 -4.52
C VAL A 14 -22.69 -28.78 -4.94
N GLU A 15 -22.69 -28.11 -6.09
CA GLU A 15 -21.58 -27.32 -6.59
C GLU A 15 -21.29 -26.26 -5.52
N GLN A 16 -20.15 -26.39 -4.84
CA GLN A 16 -19.70 -25.40 -3.88
C GLN A 16 -19.46 -24.09 -4.62
N ASP A 17 -20.46 -23.22 -4.58
CA ASP A 17 -20.38 -21.84 -5.04
C ASP A 17 -19.15 -21.19 -4.38
N LYS A 18 -18.04 -21.10 -5.13
CA LYS A 18 -16.86 -20.34 -4.73
C LYS A 18 -17.36 -18.91 -4.52
N LYS A 19 -17.50 -18.49 -3.26
CA LYS A 19 -17.86 -17.12 -2.87
C LYS A 19 -17.08 -16.15 -3.76
N LYS A 20 -17.78 -15.51 -4.71
CA LYS A 20 -17.21 -14.45 -5.53
C LYS A 20 -16.58 -13.42 -4.60
N GLU A 21 -15.26 -13.31 -4.63
CA GLU A 21 -14.54 -12.27 -3.91
C GLU A 21 -15.13 -10.93 -4.31
N ARG A 22 -15.71 -10.27 -3.31
CA ARG A 22 -16.45 -9.04 -3.51
C ARG A 22 -15.44 -7.96 -3.84
N ARG A 23 -15.36 -7.54 -5.12
CA ARG A 23 -14.55 -6.38 -5.55
C ARG A 23 -14.85 -5.20 -4.63
N VAL A 24 -13.87 -4.81 -3.82
CA VAL A 24 -13.98 -3.68 -2.90
C VAL A 24 -14.08 -2.40 -3.73
N LYS A 25 -15.28 -1.82 -3.81
CA LYS A 25 -15.51 -0.54 -4.48
C LYS A 25 -14.80 0.56 -3.69
N LEU A 26 -13.90 1.29 -4.35
CA LEU A 26 -13.25 2.48 -3.81
C LEU A 26 -14.32 3.57 -3.58
N PHE A 27 -14.55 3.94 -2.33
CA PHE A 27 -15.09 5.24 -2.00
C PHE A 27 -14.01 6.06 -1.32
N SER A 28 -13.81 7.26 -1.86
CA SER A 28 -12.93 8.27 -1.30
C SER A 28 -13.56 8.75 0.02
N TYR A 29 -12.84 8.56 1.13
CA TYR A 29 -13.05 9.23 2.42
C TYR A 29 -14.25 8.73 3.25
N ASP A 30 -14.01 7.77 4.15
CA ASP A 30 -14.43 8.04 5.54
C ASP A 30 -13.43 9.09 6.05
N SER A 31 -13.96 10.25 6.41
CA SER A 31 -13.22 11.49 6.65
C SER A 31 -11.96 11.26 7.51
N VAL A 32 -10.78 11.39 6.91
CA VAL A 32 -9.49 11.45 7.63
C VAL A 32 -9.57 12.51 8.75
N ALA A 33 -10.33 13.58 8.53
CA ALA A 33 -10.59 14.58 9.55
C ALA A 33 -11.38 14.00 10.73
N ALA A 34 -12.40 13.16 10.53
CA ALA A 34 -13.16 12.53 11.62
C ALA A 34 -12.30 11.55 12.44
N GLN A 35 -11.36 10.84 11.79
CA GLN A 35 -10.40 9.96 12.47
C GLN A 35 -9.34 10.73 13.27
N MET A 36 -9.03 11.97 12.86
CA MET A 36 -8.11 12.87 13.56
C MET A 36 -8.80 13.81 14.56
N LEU A 37 -10.13 13.93 14.51
CA LEU A 37 -10.97 14.80 15.36
C LEU A 37 -11.58 14.06 16.55
N GLU A 38 -11.22 12.80 16.79
CA GLU A 38 -11.53 12.08 18.04
C GLU A 38 -10.96 12.89 19.22
N PRO A 39 -11.78 13.39 20.15
CA PRO A 39 -11.38 14.36 21.19
C PRO A 39 -10.37 13.80 22.21
N TYR A 40 -10.10 12.49 22.15
CA TYR A 40 -9.13 11.79 22.99
C TYR A 40 -7.85 11.39 22.25
N GLY A 41 -7.75 11.68 20.94
CA GLY A 41 -6.57 11.36 20.13
C GLY A 41 -6.35 9.87 19.88
N GLU A 42 -7.35 9.02 20.17
CA GLU A 42 -7.27 7.59 19.92
C GLU A 42 -7.61 7.32 18.45
N ASN A 43 -6.61 6.94 17.65
CA ASN A 43 -6.87 6.34 16.36
C ASN A 43 -7.48 4.96 16.62
N GLY A 44 -8.63 4.64 16.02
CA GLY A 44 -9.29 3.33 16.19
C GLY A 44 -8.44 2.11 15.81
N LEU A 45 -7.26 2.33 15.21
CA LEU A 45 -6.24 1.32 14.93
C LEU A 45 -5.24 1.10 16.09
N ASP A 46 -5.06 2.07 16.98
CA ASP A 46 -4.02 2.03 18.02
C ASP A 46 -4.31 0.97 19.09
N SER A 47 -5.59 0.67 19.33
CA SER A 47 -6.04 -0.36 20.28
C SER A 47 -6.16 -1.76 19.68
N LEU A 48 -5.94 -1.90 18.37
CA LEU A 48 -6.11 -3.17 17.66
C LEU A 48 -4.82 -3.97 17.63
N THR A 49 -4.94 -5.27 17.88
CA THR A 49 -3.86 -6.23 17.60
C THR A 49 -3.64 -6.38 16.10
N LEU A 50 -2.45 -6.83 15.67
CA LEU A 50 -2.16 -7.08 14.25
C LEU A 50 -3.17 -8.05 13.61
N GLN A 51 -3.66 -9.04 14.37
CA GLN A 51 -4.69 -9.96 13.89
C GLN A 51 -6.03 -9.26 13.64
N GLN A 52 -6.42 -8.32 14.51
CA GLN A 52 -7.64 -7.53 14.34
C GLN A 52 -7.50 -6.54 13.18
N VAL A 53 -6.34 -5.90 13.03
CA VAL A 53 -6.02 -5.04 11.88
C VAL A 53 -6.10 -5.85 10.58
N TRP A 54 -5.52 -7.05 10.55
CA TRP A 54 -5.55 -7.92 9.38
C TRP A 54 -6.97 -8.44 9.09
N ALA A 55 -7.73 -8.85 10.11
CA ALA A 55 -9.11 -9.29 9.95
C ALA A 55 -10.01 -8.16 9.42
N GLY A 56 -9.79 -6.92 9.85
CA GLY A 56 -10.47 -5.75 9.31
C GLY A 56 -10.09 -5.47 7.86
N THR A 57 -8.79 -5.44 7.56
CA THR A 57 -8.25 -5.16 6.22
C THR A 57 -8.68 -6.21 5.20
N SER A 58 -8.55 -7.50 5.53
CA SER A 58 -8.88 -8.63 4.64
C SER A 58 -10.37 -8.75 4.32
N LYS A 59 -11.24 -8.34 5.24
CA LYS A 59 -12.70 -8.34 5.03
C LYS A 59 -13.22 -7.09 4.32
N GLY A 60 -12.34 -6.11 4.03
CA GLY A 60 -12.72 -4.82 3.45
C GLY A 60 -13.55 -3.97 4.41
N ASN A 61 -13.26 -4.04 5.72
CA ASN A 61 -13.91 -3.18 6.71
C ASN A 61 -13.53 -1.71 6.45
N LYS A 62 -14.54 -0.85 6.35
CA LYS A 62 -14.40 0.59 6.08
C LYS A 62 -13.63 1.34 7.17
N SER A 63 -13.58 0.78 8.39
CA SER A 63 -12.82 1.37 9.50
C SER A 63 -11.30 1.28 9.33
N CYS A 64 -10.79 0.35 8.51
CA CYS A 64 -9.36 0.20 8.22
C CYS A 64 -9.08 0.83 6.85
N VAL A 65 -8.84 2.13 6.82
CA VAL A 65 -8.57 2.85 5.57
C VAL A 65 -7.15 2.51 5.09
N TYR A 66 -7.00 2.31 3.78
CA TYR A 66 -5.76 2.14 3.02
C TYR A 66 -5.07 0.76 3.06
N HIS A 67 -4.69 0.29 1.86
CA HIS A 67 -3.97 -0.95 1.52
C HIS A 67 -4.76 -2.27 1.43
N SER A 68 -6.03 -2.23 1.00
CA SER A 68 -6.76 -3.46 0.58
C SER A 68 -6.03 -4.26 -0.51
N HIS A 69 -5.14 -3.59 -1.26
CA HIS A 69 -4.21 -4.20 -2.22
C HIS A 69 -3.38 -5.34 -1.62
N LEU A 70 -2.94 -5.23 -0.36
CA LEU A 70 -2.18 -6.29 0.31
C LEU A 70 -3.05 -7.52 0.64
N ALA A 71 -4.36 -7.32 0.74
CA ALA A 71 -5.34 -8.39 0.94
C ALA A 71 -5.74 -9.11 -0.35
N ALA A 72 -5.29 -8.66 -1.53
CA ALA A 72 -5.46 -9.43 -2.76
C ALA A 72 -4.85 -10.82 -2.60
N ASP A 73 -5.45 -11.81 -3.26
CA ASP A 73 -4.90 -13.17 -3.26
C ASP A 73 -3.53 -13.16 -3.95
N GLN A 74 -2.52 -13.66 -3.23
CA GLN A 74 -1.15 -13.67 -3.71
C GLN A 74 -0.97 -14.56 -4.94
N SER A 75 -1.74 -15.66 -5.02
CA SER A 75 -1.56 -16.66 -6.07
C SER A 75 -2.14 -16.22 -7.41
N SER A 76 -3.23 -15.46 -7.38
CA SER A 76 -3.94 -14.97 -8.57
C SER A 76 -3.66 -13.51 -8.91
N ASP A 77 -3.26 -12.68 -7.93
CA ASP A 77 -3.11 -11.23 -8.10
C ASP A 77 -1.91 -10.64 -7.36
N ALA A 78 -0.73 -11.21 -7.62
CA ALA A 78 0.54 -10.73 -7.10
C ALA A 78 0.83 -9.26 -7.46
N TRP A 79 0.29 -8.77 -8.59
CA TRP A 79 0.48 -7.38 -9.03
C TRP A 79 -0.18 -6.38 -8.08
N HIS A 80 -1.44 -6.62 -7.66
CA HIS A 80 -2.09 -5.74 -6.69
C HIS A 80 -1.42 -5.83 -5.32
N VAL A 81 -0.95 -7.01 -4.90
CA VAL A 81 -0.15 -7.11 -3.67
C VAL A 81 1.11 -6.23 -3.77
N GLY A 82 1.82 -6.28 -4.89
CA GLY A 82 2.98 -5.43 -5.14
C GLY A 82 2.64 -3.93 -5.21
N ALA A 83 1.46 -3.56 -5.72
CA ALA A 83 0.96 -2.18 -5.63
C ALA A 83 0.74 -1.76 -4.17
N GLY A 84 0.23 -2.65 -3.33
CA GLY A 84 0.09 -2.44 -1.88
C GLY A 84 1.43 -2.14 -1.21
N ILE A 85 2.45 -2.96 -1.47
CA ILE A 85 3.83 -2.78 -0.98
C ILE A 85 4.38 -1.41 -1.42
N SER A 86 4.18 -1.06 -2.69
CA SER A 86 4.67 0.19 -3.26
C SER A 86 4.01 1.43 -2.65
N MET A 87 2.70 1.37 -2.43
CA MET A 87 1.97 2.44 -1.75
C MET A 87 2.44 2.61 -0.30
N THR A 88 2.75 1.50 0.40
CA THR A 88 3.32 1.57 1.75
C THR A 88 4.68 2.26 1.71
N ALA A 89 5.54 1.93 0.75
CA ALA A 89 6.83 2.58 0.58
C ALA A 89 6.68 4.09 0.36
N ALA A 90 5.73 4.51 -0.50
CA ALA A 90 5.45 5.93 -0.75
C ALA A 90 4.98 6.68 0.52
N ALA A 91 4.10 6.07 1.32
CA ALA A 91 3.62 6.67 2.57
C ALA A 91 4.76 6.85 3.59
N LEU A 92 5.62 5.83 3.74
CA LEU A 92 6.78 5.89 4.63
C LEU A 92 7.81 6.93 4.15
N LEU A 93 8.08 7.01 2.84
CA LEU A 93 8.97 8.04 2.28
C LEU A 93 8.44 9.46 2.54
N ALA A 94 7.14 9.69 2.46
CA ALA A 94 6.55 10.98 2.80
C ALA A 94 6.75 11.35 4.28
N ALA A 95 6.68 10.36 5.18
CA ALA A 95 6.98 10.56 6.59
C ALA A 95 8.49 10.84 6.82
N ILE A 96 9.38 10.10 6.15
CA ILE A 96 10.84 10.31 6.22
C ILE A 96 11.23 11.71 5.73
N ALA A 97 10.66 12.17 4.62
CA ALA A 97 10.91 13.51 4.09
C ALA A 97 10.52 14.61 5.10
N ASN A 98 9.39 14.43 5.81
CA ASN A 98 8.99 15.34 6.89
C ASN A 98 9.92 15.24 8.11
N PHE A 99 10.36 14.03 8.47
CA PHE A 99 11.29 13.81 9.59
C PHE A 99 12.65 14.47 9.34
N LYS A 100 13.18 14.43 8.11
CA LYS A 100 14.45 15.06 7.74
C LYS A 100 14.38 16.58 7.58
N SER A 101 13.22 17.19 7.77
CA SER A 101 13.09 18.64 7.68
C SER A 101 13.91 19.35 8.79
N PRO A 102 14.50 20.53 8.51
CA PRO A 102 15.25 21.28 9.51
C PRO A 102 14.44 21.58 10.78
N ASN A 103 13.14 21.82 10.62
CA ASN A 103 12.23 22.06 11.74
C ASN A 103 12.16 20.88 12.70
N MET A 104 12.14 19.65 12.18
CA MET A 104 12.06 18.46 13.00
C MET A 104 13.37 18.21 13.77
N LYS A 105 14.52 18.44 13.13
CA LYS A 105 15.84 18.36 13.77
C LYS A 105 15.96 19.30 14.97
N ASN A 106 15.36 20.49 14.89
CA ASN A 106 15.41 21.48 15.96
C ASN A 106 14.39 21.24 17.09
N LEU A 107 13.37 20.42 16.85
CA LEU A 107 12.28 20.17 17.80
C LEU A 107 12.55 18.93 18.68
N ILE A 108 13.12 17.88 18.10
CA ILE A 108 13.31 16.59 18.78
C ILE A 108 14.59 16.62 19.61
N VAL A 109 14.56 15.98 20.79
CA VAL A 109 15.75 15.70 21.60
C VAL A 109 16.82 15.01 20.74
N PRO A 110 18.08 15.53 20.67
CA PRO A 110 19.09 15.04 19.72
C PRO A 110 19.30 13.52 19.74
N THR A 111 19.33 12.91 20.93
CA THR A 111 19.52 11.47 21.09
C THR A 111 18.38 10.62 20.51
N LEU A 112 17.14 11.14 20.52
CA LEU A 112 16.00 10.48 19.88
C LEU A 112 16.03 10.70 18.37
N TYR A 113 16.38 11.92 17.94
CA TYR A 113 16.54 12.24 16.53
C TYR A 113 17.58 11.33 15.88
N ASP A 114 18.75 11.16 16.48
CA ASP A 114 19.82 10.33 15.93
C ASP A 114 19.44 8.85 15.82
N LYS A 115 18.67 8.33 16.81
CA LYS A 115 18.16 6.95 16.77
C LYS A 115 17.21 6.72 15.60
N VAL A 116 16.26 7.64 15.39
CA VAL A 116 15.32 7.55 14.26
C VAL A 116 16.06 7.78 12.95
N LEU A 117 16.98 8.74 12.91
CA LEU A 117 17.78 9.08 11.73
C LEU A 117 18.61 7.90 11.23
N LEU A 118 19.26 7.17 12.14
CA LEU A 118 20.03 5.99 11.81
C LEU A 118 19.15 4.97 11.07
N GLU A 119 17.99 4.65 11.64
CA GLU A 119 17.06 3.70 11.05
C GLU A 119 16.51 4.18 9.70
N VAL A 120 16.05 5.43 9.59
CA VAL A 120 15.50 5.94 8.33
C VAL A 120 16.55 6.09 7.24
N THR A 121 17.82 6.33 7.58
CA THR A 121 18.91 6.42 6.60
C THR A 121 19.21 5.05 5.98
N THR A 122 19.05 3.97 6.75
CA THR A 122 19.12 2.60 6.22
C THR A 122 17.86 2.22 5.44
N LEU A 123 16.68 2.62 5.91
CA LEU A 123 15.40 2.23 5.35
C LEU A 123 15.05 2.99 4.04
N GLU A 124 15.36 4.27 3.94
CA GLU A 124 15.00 5.11 2.79
C GLU A 124 15.44 4.56 1.42
N PRO A 125 16.70 4.12 1.19
CA PRO A 125 17.08 3.56 -0.11
C PRO A 125 16.32 2.28 -0.47
N ILE A 126 15.93 1.48 0.53
CA ILE A 126 15.09 0.30 0.35
C ILE A 126 13.69 0.73 -0.11
N LEU A 127 13.10 1.71 0.55
CA LEU A 127 11.76 2.20 0.20
C LEU A 127 11.74 2.90 -1.17
N LEU A 128 12.81 3.62 -1.54
CA LEU A 128 12.94 4.22 -2.87
C LEU A 128 12.95 3.14 -3.98
N ALA A 129 13.61 2.00 -3.76
CA ALA A 129 13.61 0.88 -4.72
C ALA A 129 12.23 0.21 -4.86
N LEU A 130 11.37 0.32 -3.85
CA LEU A 130 10.02 -0.27 -3.83
C LEU A 130 8.92 0.71 -4.24
N ASN A 131 9.23 2.00 -4.35
CA ASN A 131 8.27 3.03 -4.72
C ASN A 131 8.20 3.19 -6.25
N PHE A 132 7.24 2.53 -6.87
CA PHE A 132 6.96 2.58 -8.30
C PHE A 132 5.96 3.70 -8.66
N GLY A 133 5.42 4.44 -7.67
CA GLY A 133 4.38 5.44 -7.88
C GLY A 133 3.03 4.83 -8.30
N LYS A 134 2.16 5.63 -8.94
CA LYS A 134 0.87 5.14 -9.46
C LYS A 134 1.04 4.18 -10.64
N GLY A 135 2.16 4.26 -11.37
CA GLY A 135 2.52 3.37 -12.48
C GLY A 135 3.37 2.16 -12.08
N SER A 136 3.64 1.26 -13.01
CA SER A 136 4.70 0.25 -12.89
C SER A 136 6.08 0.90 -13.06
N ALA A 137 7.15 0.19 -12.73
CA ALA A 137 8.53 0.66 -12.97
C ALA A 137 8.78 1.10 -14.43
N SER A 138 8.05 0.53 -15.39
CA SER A 138 8.10 0.86 -16.82
C SER A 138 7.36 2.14 -17.23
N ALA A 139 6.55 2.73 -16.34
CA ALA A 139 5.83 3.98 -16.60
C ALA A 139 5.99 4.90 -15.39
N THR A 140 7.00 5.76 -15.42
CA THR A 140 7.25 6.77 -14.39
C THR A 140 6.04 7.70 -14.25
N ASP A 141 5.49 7.77 -13.04
CA ASP A 141 4.38 8.65 -12.70
C ASP A 141 4.82 10.12 -12.85
N THR A 142 4.07 10.90 -13.65
CA THR A 142 4.28 12.35 -13.78
C THR A 142 3.82 13.13 -12.54
N GLY A 143 3.31 12.44 -11.52
CA GLY A 143 2.88 12.97 -10.23
C GLY A 143 1.44 13.45 -10.24
N SER A 144 1.05 14.21 -9.20
CA SER A 144 -0.29 14.83 -9.17
C SER A 144 -0.50 15.77 -10.37
N PHE A 145 -1.75 16.04 -10.76
CA PHE A 145 -2.06 17.03 -11.81
C PHE A 145 -1.40 18.40 -11.55
N ARG A 146 -1.20 18.76 -10.28
CA ARG A 146 -0.48 19.98 -9.86
C ARG A 146 1.04 19.87 -10.08
N ALA A 147 1.63 18.69 -9.86
CA ALA A 147 3.04 18.42 -10.13
C ALA A 147 3.32 18.37 -11.63
N ALA A 148 2.46 17.71 -12.42
CA ALA A 148 2.53 17.71 -13.88
C ALA A 148 2.38 19.13 -14.48
N LYS A 149 1.47 19.94 -13.91
CA LYS A 149 1.33 21.36 -14.30
C LYS A 149 2.56 22.20 -13.91
N LYS A 150 3.17 21.94 -12.75
CA LYS A 150 4.41 22.60 -12.31
C LYS A 150 5.59 22.21 -13.21
N ALA A 151 5.72 20.93 -13.56
CA ALA A 151 6.76 20.42 -14.47
C ALA A 151 6.63 21.00 -15.89
N LYS A 152 5.40 21.16 -16.41
CA LYS A 152 5.15 21.86 -17.69
C LYS A 152 5.52 23.34 -17.68
N LEU A 153 5.53 23.99 -16.51
CA LEU A 153 5.94 25.40 -16.36
C LEU A 153 7.44 25.57 -16.12
N THR A 154 8.13 24.49 -15.71
CA THR A 154 9.58 24.47 -15.46
C THR A 154 10.24 23.49 -16.43
N THR A 155 10.16 23.78 -17.72
CA THR A 155 10.87 23.05 -18.78
C THR A 155 12.38 23.23 -18.59
N SER A 156 12.99 22.46 -17.69
CA SER A 156 14.43 22.19 -17.49
C SER A 156 14.75 21.53 -16.14
N ALA A 157 13.76 21.22 -15.28
CA ALA A 157 14.04 20.36 -14.14
C ALA A 157 14.01 18.90 -14.63
N ASP A 158 15.17 18.37 -14.99
CA ASP A 158 15.39 16.92 -15.02
C ASP A 158 14.76 16.35 -13.75
N VAL A 159 13.69 15.59 -13.92
CA VAL A 159 13.22 14.68 -12.88
C VAL A 159 14.34 13.67 -12.78
N SER A 160 15.30 13.95 -11.89
CA SER A 160 16.30 12.98 -11.49
C SER A 160 15.49 11.79 -11.01
N ALA A 161 15.38 10.78 -11.88
CA ALA A 161 15.07 9.44 -11.48
C ALA A 161 16.14 9.13 -10.44
N THR A 162 15.79 9.34 -9.18
CA THR A 162 16.59 8.91 -8.03
C THR A 162 16.45 7.40 -8.03
N GLY A 163 17.05 6.78 -9.04
CA GLY A 163 17.13 5.34 -9.19
C GLY A 163 17.86 4.86 -7.95
N SER A 164 17.13 4.19 -7.07
CA SER A 164 17.78 3.49 -5.98
C SER A 164 18.79 2.53 -6.60
N THR A 165 20.02 2.53 -6.08
CA THR A 165 21.06 1.58 -6.49
C THR A 165 20.81 0.17 -5.96
N VAL A 166 19.75 -0.01 -5.15
CA VAL A 166 19.34 -1.27 -4.56
C VAL A 166 18.42 -2.02 -5.51
N ASP A 167 18.73 -3.29 -5.75
CA ASP A 167 17.86 -4.20 -6.50
C ASP A 167 16.48 -4.31 -5.82
N PRO A 168 15.35 -4.08 -6.55
CA PRO A 168 14.01 -4.16 -5.97
C PRO A 168 13.69 -5.50 -5.28
N ALA A 169 14.27 -6.63 -5.73
CA ALA A 169 14.06 -7.92 -5.06
C ALA A 169 14.77 -7.99 -3.70
N ASP A 170 16.04 -7.58 -3.63
CA ASP A 170 16.77 -7.43 -2.36
C ASP A 170 16.10 -6.41 -1.42
N ALA A 171 15.62 -5.29 -1.98
CA ALA A 171 14.84 -4.30 -1.23
C ALA A 171 13.56 -4.91 -0.64
N ALA A 172 12.87 -5.77 -1.39
CA ALA A 172 11.66 -6.45 -0.92
C ALA A 172 11.96 -7.34 0.29
N VAL A 173 13.05 -8.12 0.25
CA VAL A 173 13.50 -8.96 1.36
C VAL A 173 13.84 -8.11 2.59
N LYS A 174 14.66 -7.06 2.40
CA LYS A 174 15.05 -6.16 3.50
C LYS A 174 13.87 -5.44 4.12
N PHE A 175 12.91 -5.00 3.32
CA PHE A 175 11.70 -4.35 3.81
C PHE A 175 10.80 -5.32 4.58
N ARG A 176 10.62 -6.55 4.09
CA ARG A 176 9.90 -7.60 4.82
C ARG A 176 10.56 -7.91 6.17
N ASN A 177 11.88 -8.03 6.19
CA ASN A 177 12.63 -8.26 7.42
C ASN A 177 12.48 -7.09 8.40
N TRP A 178 12.51 -5.86 7.90
CA TRP A 178 12.21 -4.68 8.71
C TRP A 178 10.79 -4.73 9.28
N LEU A 179 9.76 -5.12 8.51
CA LEU A 179 8.38 -5.27 9.00
C LEU A 179 8.26 -6.34 10.10
N LEU A 180 9.08 -7.39 10.05
CA LEU A 180 9.09 -8.47 11.05
C LEU A 180 9.86 -8.14 12.34
N GLN A 181 10.68 -7.08 12.36
CA GLN A 181 11.40 -6.69 13.57
C GLN A 181 10.40 -6.33 14.69
N GLU A 182 10.65 -6.77 15.92
CA GLU A 182 9.78 -6.47 17.06
C GLU A 182 9.80 -4.98 17.43
N LYS A 183 10.98 -4.34 17.32
CA LYS A 183 11.22 -2.95 17.71
C LYS A 183 11.72 -2.12 16.55
N SER A 184 11.21 -0.89 16.45
CA SER A 184 11.63 0.11 15.48
C SER A 184 11.44 1.50 16.09
N ALA A 185 12.49 2.31 16.08
CA ALA A 185 12.43 3.69 16.55
C ALA A 185 11.56 4.53 15.60
N PHE A 186 11.66 4.28 14.29
CA PHE A 186 10.84 4.95 13.30
C PHE A 186 9.34 4.63 13.47
N ARG A 187 8.97 3.38 13.78
CA ARG A 187 7.57 3.03 14.08
C ARG A 187 7.06 3.74 15.33
N GLY A 188 7.84 3.74 16.41
CA GLY A 188 7.48 4.49 17.62
C GLY A 188 7.28 5.98 17.32
N PHE A 189 8.12 6.54 16.46
CA PHE A 189 8.01 7.92 16.01
C PHE A 189 6.73 8.17 15.19
N LEU A 190 6.40 7.28 14.25
CA LEU A 190 5.16 7.35 13.46
C LEU A 190 3.92 7.31 14.34
N PHE A 191 3.92 6.42 15.34
CA PHE A 191 2.84 6.29 16.32
C PHE A 191 2.65 7.59 17.13
N VAL A 192 3.72 8.14 17.70
CA VAL A 192 3.63 9.34 18.55
C VAL A 192 3.18 10.58 17.76
N LEU A 193 3.59 10.72 16.50
CA LEU A 193 3.26 11.89 15.68
C LEU A 193 2.11 11.68 14.71
N SER A 194 1.34 10.58 14.86
CA SER A 194 0.21 10.23 14.00
C SER A 194 -0.86 11.33 13.92
N GLY A 195 -0.90 12.26 14.86
CA GLY A 195 -1.73 13.48 14.79
C GLY A 195 -1.45 14.40 13.60
N LYS A 196 -0.39 14.18 12.81
CA LYS A 196 -0.14 14.87 11.53
C LYS A 196 -0.34 13.92 10.34
N ASN A 197 -1.00 14.39 9.28
CA ASN A 197 -1.39 13.59 8.10
C ASN A 197 -0.31 12.67 7.52
N SER A 198 0.94 13.15 7.40
CA SER A 198 2.04 12.34 6.84
C SER A 198 2.44 11.18 7.74
N TYR A 199 2.44 11.41 9.05
CA TYR A 199 2.80 10.38 10.03
C TYR A 199 1.63 9.44 10.29
N TYR A 200 0.38 9.95 10.28
CA TYR A 200 -0.83 9.12 10.25
C TYR A 200 -0.78 8.12 9.10
N SER A 201 -0.62 8.63 7.88
CA SER A 201 -0.60 7.80 6.68
C SER A 201 0.53 6.77 6.72
N GLY A 202 1.71 7.18 7.18
CA GLY A 202 2.85 6.28 7.38
C GLY A 202 2.58 5.20 8.42
N GLN A 203 2.00 5.56 9.57
CA GLN A 203 1.65 4.62 10.65
C GLN A 203 0.64 3.58 10.18
N VAL A 204 -0.46 4.01 9.54
CA VAL A 204 -1.50 3.09 9.06
C VAL A 204 -0.95 2.17 7.98
N ALA A 205 -0.20 2.71 7.02
CA ALA A 205 0.43 1.94 5.96
C ALA A 205 1.41 0.89 6.50
N GLU A 206 2.21 1.26 7.49
CA GLU A 206 3.13 0.37 8.21
C GLU A 206 2.35 -0.74 8.93
N LEU A 207 1.36 -0.37 9.73
CA LEU A 207 0.58 -1.29 10.55
C LEU A 207 -0.11 -2.35 9.69
N VAL A 208 -0.70 -1.91 8.57
CA VAL A 208 -1.34 -2.82 7.61
C VAL A 208 -0.31 -3.72 6.93
N ALA A 209 0.82 -3.18 6.47
CA ALA A 209 1.88 -3.99 5.85
C ALA A 209 2.48 -5.02 6.81
N ARG A 210 2.74 -4.64 8.06
CA ARG A 210 3.21 -5.55 9.10
C ARG A 210 2.16 -6.60 9.43
N SER A 211 0.89 -6.21 9.58
CA SER A 211 -0.20 -7.18 9.79
C SER A 211 -0.31 -8.17 8.64
N ALA A 212 -0.09 -7.73 7.39
CA ALA A 212 -0.08 -8.62 6.23
C ALA A 212 1.07 -9.62 6.32
N VAL A 213 2.31 -9.18 6.56
CA VAL A 213 3.47 -10.10 6.62
C VAL A 213 3.38 -11.06 7.82
N THR A 214 2.78 -10.64 8.93
CA THR A 214 2.65 -11.47 10.13
C THR A 214 1.45 -12.42 10.09
N CYS A 215 0.31 -11.99 9.55
CA CYS A 215 -0.96 -12.71 9.65
C CYS A 215 -1.45 -13.32 8.32
N LYS A 216 -0.95 -12.84 7.17
CA LYS A 216 -1.03 -13.57 5.90
C LYS A 216 0.17 -14.51 5.85
N PRO A 217 0.03 -15.78 5.43
CA PRO A 217 1.16 -16.69 5.24
C PRO A 217 1.98 -16.30 3.99
N MET A 218 2.48 -15.06 3.95
CA MET A 218 3.27 -14.53 2.85
C MET A 218 4.74 -14.89 3.09
N SER A 219 5.25 -15.83 2.30
CA SER A 219 6.65 -16.18 2.33
C SER A 219 7.50 -15.00 1.83
N GLU A 220 8.81 -15.06 2.08
CA GLU A 220 9.74 -14.10 1.50
C GLU A 220 9.66 -14.10 -0.04
N GLN A 221 9.56 -15.28 -0.64
CA GLN A 221 9.47 -15.43 -2.08
C GLN A 221 8.17 -14.83 -2.62
N ASP A 222 7.05 -14.93 -1.90
CA ASP A 222 5.79 -14.29 -2.29
C ASP A 222 5.91 -12.76 -2.29
N PHE A 223 6.61 -12.21 -1.29
CA PHE A 223 6.85 -10.77 -1.18
C PHE A 223 7.72 -10.28 -2.37
N VAL A 224 8.77 -11.02 -2.72
CA VAL A 224 9.61 -10.75 -3.90
C VAL A 224 8.81 -10.88 -5.20
N ASN A 225 8.00 -11.94 -5.33
CA ASN A 225 7.18 -12.17 -6.50
C ASN A 225 6.14 -11.05 -6.70
N ALA A 226 5.54 -10.54 -5.62
CA ALA A 226 4.64 -9.39 -5.68
C ALA A 226 5.34 -8.13 -6.21
N VAL A 227 6.56 -7.84 -5.73
CA VAL A 227 7.35 -6.71 -6.21
C VAL A 227 7.75 -6.87 -7.68
N LYS A 228 8.23 -8.06 -8.07
CA LYS A 228 8.54 -8.37 -9.48
C LYS A 228 7.32 -8.25 -10.39
N ALA A 229 6.17 -8.77 -9.94
CA ALA A 229 4.90 -8.62 -10.65
C ALA A 229 4.56 -7.14 -10.82
N ARG A 230 4.67 -6.30 -9.77
CA ARG A 230 4.42 -4.85 -9.88
C ARG A 230 5.32 -4.14 -10.89
N MET A 231 6.57 -4.58 -11.05
CA MET A 231 7.48 -4.03 -12.06
C MET A 231 6.99 -4.36 -13.49
N GLN A 232 6.41 -5.53 -13.69
CA GLN A 232 5.88 -6.00 -14.96
C GLN A 232 4.39 -5.65 -15.04
N LYS A 233 4.05 -4.49 -15.63
CA LYS A 233 2.63 -4.14 -15.86
C LYS A 233 1.97 -5.30 -16.63
N PRO A 234 0.87 -5.89 -16.14
CA PRO A 234 0.10 -6.82 -16.96
C PRO A 234 -0.36 -6.04 -18.19
N GLU A 235 -0.09 -6.59 -19.39
CA GLU A 235 -0.61 -6.02 -20.62
C GLU A 235 -2.13 -5.89 -20.45
N GLU A 236 -2.66 -4.70 -20.70
CA GLU A 236 -4.09 -4.44 -20.62
C GLU A 236 -4.77 -5.33 -21.66
N GLY A 237 -5.28 -6.48 -21.23
CA GLY A 237 -6.13 -7.32 -22.03
C GLY A 237 -7.26 -6.48 -22.61
N LEU A 238 -7.36 -6.47 -23.95
CA LEU A 238 -8.45 -5.92 -24.73
C LEU A 238 -9.80 -6.16 -24.04
N GLY A 239 -10.34 -5.14 -23.36
CA GLY A 239 -11.69 -5.21 -22.80
C GLY A 239 -11.94 -4.48 -21.47
N SER A 240 -10.92 -4.09 -20.72
CA SER A 240 -11.14 -3.30 -19.50
C SER A 240 -11.14 -1.81 -19.83
N LYS A 241 -12.33 -1.21 -20.02
CA LYS A 241 -12.51 0.25 -19.98
C LYS A 241 -12.22 0.76 -18.57
N VAL A 242 -10.95 0.83 -18.20
CA VAL A 242 -10.46 1.72 -17.16
C VAL A 242 -10.39 3.10 -17.81
N ALA A 243 -10.96 4.11 -17.17
CA ALA A 243 -10.82 5.50 -17.57
C ALA A 243 -9.36 5.95 -17.42
N GLY A 244 -8.51 5.50 -18.34
CA GLY A 244 -7.21 6.09 -18.60
C GLY A 244 -7.45 7.38 -19.36
N SER A 245 -7.02 8.50 -18.80
CA SER A 245 -6.79 9.70 -19.60
C SER A 245 -5.77 9.34 -20.66
N THR A 246 -6.23 9.25 -21.91
CA THR A 246 -5.36 9.12 -23.08
C THR A 246 -4.37 10.30 -23.14
N PRO A 247 -3.19 10.13 -23.77
CA PRO A 247 -2.26 11.24 -24.00
C PRO A 247 -2.82 12.30 -24.95
N SER A 248 -3.86 11.96 -25.73
CA SER A 248 -4.70 12.94 -26.42
C SER A 248 -5.59 13.62 -25.39
N GLY A 249 -5.25 14.87 -25.08
CA GLY A 249 -5.97 15.70 -24.13
C GLY A 249 -7.44 15.86 -24.52
N LEU A 250 -8.25 16.07 -23.48
CA LEU A 250 -9.69 16.33 -23.51
C LEU A 250 -10.07 17.67 -24.21
N PHE A 251 -9.23 18.19 -25.12
CA PHE A 251 -9.45 19.45 -25.82
C PHE A 251 -9.19 19.40 -27.33
N ASP A 252 -8.88 18.24 -27.90
CA ASP A 252 -8.84 18.07 -29.36
C ASP A 252 -10.01 17.19 -29.82
N ALA A 253 -11.21 17.77 -29.77
CA ALA A 253 -12.36 17.55 -30.67
C ALA A 253 -13.55 18.40 -30.22
#